data_AF-A0AAF0IUJ1-F1
#
_entry.id   AF-A0AAF0IUJ1-F1
#
_cell.length_a   1.000
_cell.length_b   1.000
_cell.length_c   1.000
_cell.angle_alpha   90.00
_cell.angle_beta   90.00
_cell.angle_gamma   90.00
#
_symmetry.space_group_name_H-M   'P 1'
#
loop_
_entity.id
_entity.type
_entity.pdbx_description
1 polymer ?
#
loop_
_entity_poly.entity_id
_entity_poly.type
_entity_poly.pdbx_seq_one_letter_code
_entity_poly.pdbx_strand_id
1 'polypeptide(L)'
;MAQAASEHRALLGELEAELELEKRDCEEYAGILTYSHKTSLQELQQMAQALTRPPPRLASDAKASDLLRMIVNVTESAFTEKRLCVQLRVLLEDLMNAIWDTPSDPYVSTRGYDPAVLAFVQRAGLTEAHPAEASVMRLVAFHEPMPDPSVMRPTLYK
;
A
#
# COMPACT_ATOMS: atom_id res chain seq x y z
N MET A 1 17.06 65.73 -34.74
CA MET A 1 17.05 64.38 -35.36
C MET A 1 18.04 63.41 -34.73
N ALA A 2 19.29 63.80 -34.46
CA ALA A 2 20.28 62.90 -33.82
C ALA A 2 19.88 62.41 -32.40
N GLN A 3 19.22 63.27 -31.61
CA GLN A 3 18.84 62.95 -30.24
C GLN A 3 17.69 61.94 -30.14
N ALA A 4 16.62 62.12 -30.94
CA ALA A 4 15.52 61.15 -31.04
C ALA A 4 15.99 59.76 -31.54
N ALA A 5 16.98 59.73 -32.45
CA ALA A 5 17.57 58.47 -32.91
C ALA A 5 18.42 57.78 -31.83
N SER A 6 19.05 58.55 -30.93
CA SER A 6 19.80 58.04 -29.78
C SER A 6 18.85 57.46 -28.72
N GLU A 7 17.78 58.18 -28.39
CA GLU A 7 16.76 57.74 -27.43
C GLU A 7 16.06 56.47 -27.91
N HIS A 8 15.72 56.38 -29.21
CA HIS A 8 15.13 55.17 -29.79
C HIS A 8 16.06 53.96 -29.75
N ARG A 9 17.38 54.14 -29.92
CA ARG A 9 18.36 53.05 -29.78
C ARG A 9 18.51 52.59 -28.33
N ALA A 10 18.48 53.51 -27.39
CA ALA A 10 18.53 53.18 -25.96
C ALA A 10 17.30 52.34 -25.57
N LEU A 11 16.11 52.78 -25.98
CA LEU A 11 14.86 52.07 -25.69
C LEU A 11 14.83 50.66 -26.33
N LEU A 12 15.32 50.52 -27.56
CA LEU A 12 15.46 49.21 -28.21
C LEU A 12 16.42 48.29 -27.45
N GLY A 13 17.55 48.82 -26.97
CA GLY A 13 18.50 48.02 -26.18
C GLY A 13 17.92 47.56 -24.84
N GLU A 14 17.12 48.40 -24.18
CA GLU A 14 16.41 48.04 -22.95
C GLU A 14 15.36 46.94 -23.21
N LEU A 15 14.56 47.08 -24.27
CA LEU A 15 13.59 46.07 -24.71
C LEU A 15 14.23 44.74 -25.09
N GLU A 16 15.39 44.76 -25.76
CA GLU A 16 16.14 43.55 -26.12
C GLU A 16 16.68 42.85 -24.86
N ALA A 17 17.19 43.61 -23.88
CA ALA A 17 17.67 43.05 -22.62
C ALA A 17 16.54 42.45 -21.77
N GLU A 18 15.37 43.09 -21.74
CA GLU A 18 14.19 42.58 -21.02
C GLU A 18 13.63 41.30 -21.68
N LEU A 19 13.59 41.25 -23.02
CA LEU A 19 13.23 40.04 -23.76
C LEU A 19 14.19 38.87 -23.47
N GLU A 20 15.48 39.15 -23.31
CA GLU A 20 16.49 38.12 -23.03
C GLU A 20 16.40 37.58 -21.58
N LEU A 21 15.94 38.40 -20.64
CA LEU A 21 15.59 37.97 -19.28
C LEU A 21 14.36 37.07 -19.29
N GLU A 22 13.27 37.51 -19.93
CA GLU A 22 12.01 36.74 -20.00
C GLU A 22 12.21 35.36 -20.65
N LYS A 23 13.05 35.28 -21.69
CA LYS A 23 13.41 34.01 -22.35
C LYS A 23 14.14 33.06 -21.39
N ARG A 24 15.08 33.56 -20.60
CA ARG A 24 15.81 32.76 -19.62
C ARG A 24 14.87 32.20 -18.55
N ASP A 25 13.97 33.03 -18.05
CA ASP A 25 12.99 32.60 -17.05
C ASP A 25 12.06 31.52 -17.63
N CYS A 26 11.57 31.69 -18.86
CA CYS A 26 10.76 30.67 -19.54
C CYS A 26 11.49 29.33 -19.69
N GLU A 27 12.78 29.34 -20.04
CA GLU A 27 13.60 28.13 -20.16
C GLU A 27 13.81 27.44 -18.81
N GLU A 28 14.03 28.21 -17.74
CA GLU A 28 14.15 27.68 -16.38
C GLU A 28 12.85 27.03 -15.90
N TYR A 29 11.71 27.71 -16.09
CA TYR A 29 10.38 27.15 -15.77
C TYR A 29 10.08 25.89 -16.56
N ALA A 30 10.41 25.86 -17.86
CA ALA A 30 10.27 24.67 -18.68
C ALA A 30 11.13 23.51 -18.14
N GLY A 31 12.36 23.78 -17.71
CA GLY A 31 13.24 22.80 -17.07
C GLY A 31 12.64 22.20 -15.81
N ILE A 32 12.12 23.04 -14.91
CA ILE A 32 11.48 22.63 -13.65
C ILE A 32 10.25 21.75 -13.92
N LEU A 33 9.37 22.16 -14.83
CA LEU A 33 8.18 21.40 -15.22
C LEU A 33 8.55 20.02 -15.79
N THR A 34 9.57 19.97 -16.64
CA THR A 34 10.02 18.72 -17.26
C THR A 34 10.60 17.76 -16.21
N TYR A 35 11.37 18.28 -15.27
CA TYR A 35 11.94 17.49 -14.17
C TYR A 35 10.86 16.96 -13.23
N SER A 36 9.91 17.80 -12.84
CA SER A 36 8.75 17.43 -12.02
C SER A 36 7.94 16.31 -12.69
N HIS A 37 7.62 16.47 -13.97
CA HIS A 37 6.86 15.47 -14.72
C HIS A 37 7.59 14.11 -14.81
N LYS A 38 8.91 14.11 -15.06
CA LYS A 38 9.71 12.88 -15.04
C LYS A 38 9.67 12.18 -13.68
N THR A 39 9.74 12.94 -12.60
CA THR A 39 9.72 12.40 -11.24
C THR A 39 8.37 11.72 -10.95
N SER A 40 7.26 12.38 -11.26
CA SER A 40 5.91 11.80 -11.08
C SER A 40 5.70 10.54 -11.94
N LEU A 41 6.19 10.52 -13.17
CA LEU A 41 6.13 9.32 -14.02
C LEU A 41 6.94 8.15 -13.44
N GLN A 42 8.11 8.45 -12.86
CA GLN A 42 8.94 7.44 -12.22
C GLN A 42 8.27 6.84 -10.98
N GLU A 43 7.63 7.67 -10.15
CA GLU A 43 6.86 7.20 -8.99
C GLU A 43 5.69 6.32 -9.40
N LEU A 44 4.91 6.73 -10.42
CA LEU A 44 3.82 5.92 -10.97
C LEU A 44 4.31 4.59 -11.52
N GLN A 45 5.45 4.57 -12.21
CA GLN A 45 6.06 3.33 -12.69
C GLN A 45 6.48 2.41 -11.53
N GLN A 46 7.05 2.95 -10.46
CA GLN A 46 7.43 2.16 -9.29
C GLN A 46 6.20 1.54 -8.60
N MET A 47 5.11 2.31 -8.46
CA MET A 47 3.85 1.78 -7.92
C MET A 47 3.27 0.69 -8.82
N ALA A 48 3.26 0.90 -10.15
CA ALA A 48 2.78 -0.10 -11.10
C ALA A 48 3.63 -1.39 -11.06
N GLN A 49 4.95 -1.28 -10.88
CA GLN A 49 5.84 -2.43 -10.73
C GLN A 49 5.61 -3.16 -9.41
N ALA A 50 5.30 -2.46 -8.32
CA ALA A 50 4.98 -3.08 -7.04
C ALA A 50 3.69 -3.91 -7.11
N LEU A 51 2.68 -3.44 -7.86
CA LEU A 51 1.41 -4.14 -8.05
C LEU A 51 1.49 -5.33 -9.01
N THR A 52 2.42 -5.29 -9.97
CA THR A 52 2.62 -6.37 -10.95
C THR A 52 3.61 -7.43 -10.50
N ARG A 53 4.35 -7.19 -9.40
CA ARG A 53 5.31 -8.16 -8.87
C ARG A 53 4.53 -9.38 -8.36
N PRO A 54 4.75 -10.57 -8.95
CA PRO A 54 4.09 -11.76 -8.46
C PRO A 54 4.49 -11.98 -6.99
N PRO A 55 3.53 -12.37 -6.12
CA PRO A 55 3.85 -12.67 -4.74
C PRO A 55 4.97 -13.72 -4.73
N PRO A 56 5.95 -13.61 -3.82
CA PRO A 56 7.05 -14.56 -3.80
C PRO A 56 6.49 -15.96 -3.65
N ARG A 57 6.73 -16.80 -4.66
CA ARG A 57 6.23 -18.17 -4.66
C ARG A 57 7.12 -18.98 -3.75
N LEU A 58 6.56 -19.42 -2.64
CA LEU A 58 7.19 -20.41 -1.80
C LEU A 58 7.27 -21.72 -2.58
N ALA A 59 8.45 -22.34 -2.61
CA ALA A 59 8.59 -23.69 -3.12
C ALA A 59 7.76 -24.64 -2.24
N SER A 60 7.25 -25.74 -2.81
CA SER A 60 6.43 -26.72 -2.08
C SER A 60 7.11 -27.29 -0.81
N ASP A 61 8.44 -27.18 -0.72
CA ASP A 61 9.26 -27.67 0.39
C ASP A 61 9.67 -26.55 1.37
N ALA A 62 8.98 -25.40 1.34
CA ALA A 62 9.29 -24.28 2.23
C ALA A 62 9.19 -24.70 3.71
N LYS A 63 10.28 -24.49 4.45
CA LYS A 63 10.33 -24.79 5.88
C LYS A 63 9.44 -23.79 6.62
N ALA A 64 8.85 -24.22 7.74
CA ALA A 64 8.04 -23.35 8.61
C ALA A 64 8.76 -22.03 8.98
N SER A 65 10.10 -22.07 9.14
CA SER A 65 10.92 -20.88 9.39
C SER A 65 10.90 -19.86 8.24
N ASP A 66 10.82 -20.32 6.99
CA ASP A 66 10.79 -19.45 5.82
C ASP A 66 9.39 -18.83 5.64
N LEU A 67 8.33 -19.58 5.98
CA LEU A 67 6.96 -19.09 6.04
C LEU A 67 6.81 -18.00 7.10
N LEU A 68 7.34 -18.22 8.30
CA LEU A 68 7.32 -17.22 9.38
C LEU A 68 8.09 -15.95 9.00
N ARG A 69 9.28 -16.10 8.40
CA ARG A 69 10.06 -14.96 7.88
C ARG A 69 9.28 -14.19 6.80
N MET A 70 8.57 -14.90 5.93
CA MET A 70 7.74 -14.30 4.90
C MET A 70 6.58 -13.50 5.50
N ILE A 71 5.86 -14.05 6.49
CA ILE A 71 4.79 -13.34 7.20
C ILE A 71 5.34 -12.08 7.85
N VAL A 72 6.49 -12.17 8.51
CA VAL A 72 7.20 -11.01 9.09
C VAL A 72 7.46 -9.96 8.00
N ASN A 73 8.10 -10.33 6.90
CA ASN A 73 8.45 -9.38 5.83
C ASN A 73 7.22 -8.71 5.20
N VAL A 74 6.15 -9.48 4.95
CA VAL A 74 4.90 -8.96 4.37
C VAL A 74 4.22 -8.00 5.34
N THR A 75 4.15 -8.35 6.63
CA THR A 75 3.50 -7.52 7.65
C THR A 75 4.31 -6.28 8.03
N GLU A 76 5.65 -6.30 7.90
CA GLU A 76 6.52 -5.13 8.16
C GLU A 76 6.18 -3.96 7.23
N SER A 77 5.74 -4.28 6.00
CA SER A 77 5.44 -3.30 4.95
C SER A 77 3.94 -3.04 4.77
N ALA A 78 3.09 -3.62 5.64
CA ALA A 78 1.63 -3.51 5.49
C ALA A 78 1.09 -2.12 5.87
N PHE A 79 1.78 -1.41 6.78
CA PHE A 79 1.42 -0.07 7.23
C PHE A 79 2.64 0.83 7.34
N THR A 80 2.44 2.14 7.18
CA THR A 80 3.48 3.15 7.45
C THR A 80 3.83 3.21 8.95
N GLU A 81 2.84 2.97 9.81
CA GLU A 81 3.02 3.00 11.27
C GLU A 81 3.47 1.64 11.82
N LYS A 82 4.66 1.58 12.43
CA LYS A 82 5.24 0.35 12.99
C LYS A 82 4.36 -0.32 14.06
N ARG A 83 3.65 0.48 14.86
CA ARG A 83 2.68 -0.01 15.87
C ARG A 83 1.63 -0.92 15.23
N LEU A 84 1.10 -0.54 14.07
CA LEU A 84 0.06 -1.29 13.38
C LEU A 84 0.61 -2.60 12.79
N CYS A 85 1.85 -2.57 12.29
CA CYS A 85 2.53 -3.79 11.83
C CYS A 85 2.73 -4.79 12.98
N VAL A 86 3.10 -4.31 14.18
CA VAL A 86 3.21 -5.18 15.38
C VAL A 86 1.84 -5.72 15.77
N GLN A 87 0.81 -4.89 15.86
CA GLN A 87 -0.55 -5.36 16.18
C GLN A 87 -1.08 -6.36 15.16
N LEU A 88 -0.78 -6.18 13.87
CA LEU A 88 -1.12 -7.16 12.83
C LEU A 88 -0.46 -8.51 13.08
N ARG A 89 0.80 -8.55 13.50
CA ARG A 89 1.50 -9.80 13.82
C ARG A 89 0.89 -10.51 15.03
N VAL A 90 0.62 -9.76 16.10
CA VAL A 90 -0.01 -10.33 17.31
C VAL A 90 -1.39 -10.89 16.97
N LEU A 91 -2.20 -10.16 16.20
CA LEU A 91 -3.50 -10.65 15.76
C LEU A 91 -3.40 -11.94 14.94
N LEU A 92 -2.47 -12.01 13.99
CA LEU A 92 -2.26 -13.21 13.17
C LEU A 92 -1.80 -14.39 14.02
N GLU A 93 -0.92 -14.15 14.99
CA GLU A 93 -0.49 -15.17 15.95
C GLU A 93 -1.65 -15.69 16.79
N ASP A 94 -2.45 -14.80 17.39
CA ASP A 94 -3.64 -15.17 18.16
C ASP A 94 -4.62 -16.01 17.33
N LEU A 95 -4.87 -15.61 16.08
CA LEU A 95 -5.78 -16.31 15.17
C LEU A 95 -5.26 -17.71 14.78
N MET A 96 -3.95 -17.84 14.51
CA MET A 96 -3.33 -19.13 14.21
C MET A 96 -3.36 -20.05 15.44
N ASN A 97 -3.08 -19.51 16.63
CA ASN A 97 -3.10 -20.26 17.87
C ASN A 97 -4.52 -20.69 18.25
N ALA A 98 -5.54 -19.84 18.05
CA ALA A 98 -6.93 -20.19 18.35
C ALA A 98 -7.43 -21.41 17.55
N ILE A 99 -7.00 -21.56 16.29
CA ILE A 99 -7.32 -22.77 15.51
C ILE A 99 -6.69 -24.01 16.13
N TRP A 100 -5.47 -23.87 16.67
CA TRP A 100 -4.72 -24.99 17.20
C TRP A 100 -5.17 -25.40 18.60
N ASP A 101 -5.45 -24.41 19.44
CA ASP A 101 -5.80 -24.59 20.86
C ASP A 101 -7.29 -24.91 21.04
N THR A 102 -8.17 -24.23 20.29
CA THR A 102 -9.63 -24.38 20.37
C THR A 102 -10.26 -24.56 18.98
N PRO A 103 -9.98 -25.68 18.29
CA PRO A 103 -10.44 -25.90 16.91
C PRO A 103 -11.97 -25.90 16.74
N SER A 104 -12.71 -26.20 17.82
CA SER A 104 -14.18 -26.17 17.84
C SER A 104 -14.77 -24.76 17.98
N ASP A 105 -14.00 -23.82 18.53
CA ASP A 105 -14.41 -22.42 18.74
C ASP A 105 -13.19 -21.48 18.57
N PRO A 106 -12.70 -21.29 17.33
CA PRO A 106 -11.43 -20.60 17.08
C PRO A 106 -11.62 -19.08 16.95
N TYR A 107 -12.52 -18.49 17.71
CA TYR A 107 -12.81 -17.05 17.67
C TYR A 107 -11.91 -16.27 18.64
N VAL A 108 -11.34 -15.19 18.14
CA VAL A 108 -10.46 -14.27 18.87
C VAL A 108 -11.15 -12.93 19.05
N SER A 109 -11.02 -12.35 20.24
CA SER A 109 -11.52 -11.01 20.54
C SER A 109 -10.80 -9.93 19.74
N THR A 110 -11.57 -9.04 19.14
CA THR A 110 -11.07 -7.89 18.37
C THR A 110 -10.89 -6.64 19.24
N ARG A 111 -11.26 -6.72 20.52
CA ARG A 111 -11.19 -5.57 21.44
C ARG A 111 -9.73 -5.20 21.72
N GLY A 112 -9.40 -3.93 21.53
CA GLY A 112 -8.05 -3.39 21.76
C GLY A 112 -7.15 -3.39 20.51
N TYR A 113 -7.60 -4.00 19.41
CA TYR A 113 -6.95 -3.89 18.11
C TYR A 113 -7.38 -2.61 17.38
N ASP A 114 -6.46 -2.04 16.61
CA ASP A 114 -6.74 -0.86 15.81
C ASP A 114 -7.69 -1.20 14.65
N PRO A 115 -8.74 -0.39 14.39
CA PRO A 115 -9.70 -0.64 13.31
C PRO A 115 -9.04 -0.79 11.92
N ALA A 116 -7.92 -0.11 11.67
CA ALA A 116 -7.20 -0.23 10.40
C ALA A 116 -6.62 -1.64 10.19
N VAL A 117 -6.14 -2.26 11.27
CA VAL A 117 -5.61 -3.63 11.27
C VAL A 117 -6.75 -4.63 11.02
N LEU A 118 -7.88 -4.46 11.71
CA LEU A 118 -9.05 -5.33 11.56
C LEU A 118 -9.63 -5.25 10.13
N ALA A 119 -9.75 -4.04 9.59
CA ALA A 119 -10.21 -3.82 8.22
C ALA A 119 -9.23 -4.37 7.16
N PHE A 120 -7.92 -4.36 7.45
CA PHE A 120 -6.93 -4.95 6.56
C PHE A 120 -7.10 -6.47 6.44
N VAL A 121 -7.19 -7.19 7.56
CA VAL A 121 -7.32 -8.66 7.54
C VAL A 121 -8.65 -9.14 6.97
N GLN A 122 -9.74 -8.38 7.20
CA GLN A 122 -11.05 -8.67 6.60
C GLN A 122 -11.03 -8.47 5.09
N ARG A 123 -10.46 -7.35 4.60
CA ARG A 123 -10.36 -7.08 3.15
C ARG A 123 -9.43 -8.05 2.45
N ALA A 124 -8.40 -8.54 3.15
CA ALA A 124 -7.51 -9.58 2.64
C ALA A 124 -8.19 -10.97 2.58
N GLY A 125 -9.42 -11.12 3.09
CA GLY A 125 -10.14 -12.39 3.11
C GLY A 125 -9.51 -13.43 4.03
N LEU A 126 -8.77 -12.98 5.05
CA LEU A 126 -8.09 -13.87 6.00
C LEU A 126 -9.00 -14.29 7.14
N THR A 127 -10.01 -13.49 7.47
CA THR A 127 -10.86 -13.68 8.64
C THR A 127 -12.36 -13.64 8.33
N GLU A 128 -13.14 -14.32 9.17
CA GLU A 128 -14.59 -14.30 9.19
C GLU A 128 -15.08 -13.73 10.53
N ALA A 129 -16.07 -12.83 10.47
CA ALA A 129 -16.70 -12.30 11.66
C ALA A 129 -17.66 -13.32 12.29
N HIS A 130 -17.79 -13.31 13.61
CA HIS A 130 -18.78 -14.16 14.27
C HIS A 130 -20.21 -13.70 13.94
N PRO A 131 -21.14 -14.62 13.65
CA PRO A 131 -22.50 -14.27 13.20
C PRO A 131 -23.33 -13.52 14.26
N ALA A 132 -23.05 -13.75 15.55
CA ALA A 132 -23.80 -13.15 16.65
C ALA A 132 -23.00 -12.10 17.44
N GLU A 133 -21.68 -12.06 17.30
CA GLU A 133 -20.81 -11.23 18.16
C GLU A 133 -19.88 -10.38 17.31
N ALA A 134 -20.14 -9.08 17.25
CA ALA A 134 -19.36 -8.17 16.42
C ALA A 134 -17.91 -7.97 16.89
N SER A 135 -17.59 -8.32 18.15
CA SER A 135 -16.27 -8.10 18.74
C SER A 135 -15.35 -9.32 18.70
N VAL A 136 -15.66 -10.32 17.88
CA VAL A 136 -14.82 -11.50 17.69
C VAL A 136 -14.72 -11.88 16.21
N MET A 137 -13.60 -12.48 15.83
CA MET A 137 -13.37 -13.00 14.49
C MET A 137 -12.52 -14.26 14.54
N ARG A 138 -12.60 -15.09 13.50
CA ARG A 138 -11.75 -16.27 13.35
C ARG A 138 -11.02 -16.25 12.01
N LEU A 139 -9.93 -17.00 11.92
CA LEU A 139 -9.26 -17.21 10.63
C LEU A 139 -10.15 -18.10 9.73
N VAL A 140 -10.08 -17.86 8.42
CA VAL A 140 -10.66 -18.77 7.43
C VAL A 140 -10.01 -20.15 7.55
N ALA A 141 -10.82 -21.20 7.46
CA ALA A 141 -10.36 -22.58 7.57
C ALA A 141 -9.63 -23.04 6.30
N PHE A 142 -8.39 -22.58 6.09
CA PHE A 142 -7.56 -22.92 4.91
C PHE A 142 -7.18 -24.41 4.81
N HIS A 143 -7.35 -25.18 5.89
CA HIS A 143 -7.09 -26.61 5.95
C HIS A 143 -8.25 -27.45 5.41
N GLU A 144 -9.44 -26.87 5.25
CA GLU A 144 -10.58 -27.56 4.66
C GLU A 144 -10.47 -27.52 3.12
N PRO A 145 -10.82 -28.61 2.42
CA PRO A 145 -10.89 -28.60 0.97
C PRO A 145 -11.85 -27.50 0.50
N MET A 146 -11.42 -26.77 -0.53
CA MET A 146 -12.18 -25.66 -1.11
C MET A 146 -13.61 -26.14 -1.43
N PRO A 147 -14.66 -25.51 -0.89
CA PRO A 147 -16.02 -25.95 -1.15
C PRO A 147 -16.34 -25.75 -2.63
N ASP A 148 -17.04 -26.73 -3.20
CA ASP A 148 -17.61 -26.64 -4.54
C ASP A 148 -18.49 -25.36 -4.61
N PRO A 149 -18.29 -24.44 -5.57
CA PRO A 149 -19.00 -23.15 -5.63
C PRO A 149 -20.53 -23.26 -5.66
N SER A 150 -21.09 -24.46 -5.87
CA SER A 150 -22.52 -24.75 -5.84
C SER A 150 -23.12 -25.02 -4.46
N VAL A 151 -22.32 -25.08 -3.38
CA VAL A 151 -22.82 -25.43 -2.03
C VAL A 151 -22.51 -24.31 -1.03
N MET A 152 -23.53 -23.54 -0.66
CA MET A 152 -23.46 -22.66 0.51
C MET A 152 -23.24 -23.48 1.78
N ARG A 153 -22.25 -23.09 2.60
CA ARG A 153 -21.89 -23.77 3.86
C ARG A 153 -23.09 -23.80 4.83
N PRO A 154 -23.45 -24.97 5.39
CA PRO A 154 -23.87 -25.06 6.78
C PRO A 154 -22.62 -24.85 7.64
N THR A 155 -22.59 -23.82 8.47
CA THR A 155 -21.55 -23.64 9.50
C THR A 155 -21.61 -24.85 10.45
N LEU A 156 -20.59 -25.70 10.43
CA LEU A 156 -20.54 -26.94 11.21
C LEU A 156 -20.17 -26.75 12.69
N TYR A 157 -19.99 -25.50 13.12
CA TYR A 157 -19.85 -25.17 14.53
C TYR A 157 -21.24 -24.82 15.07
N LYS A 158 -21.81 -25.76 15.81
CA LYS A 158 -22.98 -25.55 16.66
C LYS A 158 -22.56 -24.95 17.99
#